data_AF-A0A068CMC0-F1
#
_entry.id   AF-A0A068CMC0-F1
#
_cell.length_a   1.000
_cell.length_b   1.000
_cell.length_c   1.000
_cell.angle_alpha   90.00
_cell.angle_beta   90.00
_cell.angle_gamma   90.00
#
_symmetry.space_group_name_H-M   'P 1'
#
loop_
_entity.id
_entity.type
_entity.pdbx_description
1 polymer ?
#
loop_
_entity_poly.entity_id
_entity_poly.type
_entity_poly.pdbx_seq_one_letter_code
_entity_poly.pdbx_strand_id
1 'polypeptide(L)'
;KCSGVSGGCTSKLCYERLLNFQNISRNLFELYSLAHFNNENKTYYSLQKDKSSMELGIVFTDRSPNFCARNPSIGSMGVVGRECDAKPDAKENRCDTLCCDHGYGILKKTFQTKCNCTFVWCCRVECIECNITQLYNVCNDQKYFSRKAPSTLADPINSTYPYFDNNLPTYNYDGDERFNEFKRQQLKKMTSEKNEN
;
A
#
# COMPACT_ATOMS: atom_id res chain seq x y z
N LYS A 1 -24.09 2.26 -20.12
CA LYS A 1 -25.32 1.65 -19.56
C LYS A 1 -26.18 1.16 -20.72
N CYS A 2 -26.57 -0.11 -20.71
CA CYS A 2 -27.46 -0.66 -21.72
C CYS A 2 -28.91 -0.52 -21.27
N SER A 3 -29.79 -0.22 -22.21
CA SER A 3 -31.24 -0.18 -22.02
C SER A 3 -31.90 -0.92 -23.17
N GLY A 4 -32.47 -2.08 -22.88
CA GLY A 4 -33.17 -2.93 -23.83
C GLY A 4 -33.97 -3.98 -23.07
N VAL A 5 -34.91 -4.62 -23.76
CA VAL A 5 -35.79 -5.63 -23.17
C VAL A 5 -34.95 -6.73 -22.53
N SER A 6 -35.31 -7.12 -21.30
CA SER A 6 -34.61 -8.15 -20.51
C SER A 6 -33.12 -7.87 -20.26
N GLY A 7 -32.71 -6.60 -20.24
CA GLY A 7 -31.29 -6.23 -20.06
C GLY A 7 -30.46 -6.26 -21.35
N GLY A 8 -31.10 -6.39 -22.51
CA GLY A 8 -30.43 -6.28 -23.81
C GLY A 8 -29.81 -4.90 -24.06
N CYS A 9 -28.85 -4.83 -24.99
CA CYS A 9 -28.13 -3.60 -25.35
C CYS A 9 -28.56 -3.03 -26.72
N THR A 10 -29.86 -3.04 -27.04
CA THR A 10 -30.38 -2.47 -28.30
C THR A 10 -30.22 -0.95 -28.34
N SER A 11 -30.33 -0.27 -27.20
CA SER A 11 -29.86 1.10 -27.02
C SER A 11 -28.78 1.15 -25.93
N LYS A 12 -27.78 2.01 -26.12
CA LYS A 12 -26.68 2.19 -25.17
C LYS A 12 -26.40 3.66 -24.91
N LEU A 13 -26.19 3.99 -23.65
CA LEU A 13 -25.70 5.29 -23.20
C LEU A 13 -24.24 5.14 -22.75
N CYS A 14 -23.32 5.81 -23.42
CA CYS A 14 -21.91 5.89 -23.04
C CYS A 14 -21.63 7.24 -22.37
N TYR A 15 -20.75 7.23 -21.38
CA TYR A 15 -20.24 8.42 -20.72
C TYR A 15 -18.83 8.14 -20.24
N GLU A 16 -18.02 9.19 -20.18
CA GLU A 16 -16.67 9.09 -19.67
C GLU A 16 -16.68 8.67 -18.20
N ARG A 17 -15.68 7.87 -17.84
CA ARG A 17 -15.48 7.40 -16.47
C ARG A 17 -14.01 7.40 -16.15
N LEU A 18 -13.71 7.82 -14.92
CA LEU A 18 -12.41 7.61 -14.34
C LEU A 18 -12.10 6.11 -14.27
N LEU A 19 -10.83 5.78 -14.48
CA LEU A 19 -10.32 4.44 -14.25
C LEU A 19 -10.44 4.07 -12.76
N ASN A 20 -10.44 2.76 -12.48
CA ASN A 20 -10.26 2.29 -11.11
C ASN A 20 -8.95 2.85 -10.55
N PHE A 21 -8.98 3.33 -9.31
CA PHE A 21 -7.82 3.84 -8.60
C PHE A 21 -6.63 2.89 -8.63
N GLN A 22 -6.84 1.56 -8.58
CA GLN A 22 -5.77 0.57 -8.70
C GLN A 22 -5.00 0.65 -10.02
N ASN A 23 -5.68 0.97 -11.12
CA ASN A 23 -5.02 1.15 -12.42
C ASN A 23 -4.28 2.48 -12.45
N ILE A 24 -4.87 3.53 -11.89
CA ILE A 24 -4.22 4.84 -11.77
C ILE A 24 -2.95 4.72 -10.91
N SER A 25 -3.01 4.04 -9.76
CA SER A 25 -1.88 3.87 -8.85
C SER A 25 -0.78 3.01 -9.45
N ARG A 26 -1.13 1.96 -10.21
CA ARG A 26 -0.14 1.13 -10.91
C ARG A 26 0.62 1.95 -11.96
N ASN A 27 -0.10 2.69 -12.79
CA ASN A 27 0.52 3.56 -13.79
C ASN A 27 1.41 4.62 -13.14
N LEU A 28 0.95 5.24 -12.04
CA LEU A 28 1.75 6.22 -11.32
C LEU A 28 2.99 5.60 -10.67
N PHE A 29 2.89 4.38 -10.15
CA PHE A 29 4.03 3.66 -9.59
C PHE A 29 5.06 3.30 -10.66
N GLU A 30 4.63 2.95 -11.87
CA GLU A 30 5.53 2.75 -13.03
C GLU A 30 6.24 4.05 -13.41
N LEU A 31 5.55 5.19 -13.38
CA LEU A 31 6.21 6.49 -13.60
C LEU A 31 7.19 6.83 -12.47
N TYR A 32 6.89 6.42 -11.24
CA TYR A 32 7.76 6.64 -10.08
C TYR A 32 9.04 5.80 -10.17
N SER A 33 8.95 4.53 -10.59
CA SER A 33 10.12 3.67 -10.76
C SER A 33 11.04 4.13 -11.90
N LEU A 34 10.49 4.87 -12.87
CA LEU A 34 11.21 5.49 -13.98
C LEU A 34 11.57 6.97 -13.72
N ALA A 35 11.40 7.47 -12.50
CA ALA A 35 11.60 8.87 -12.20
C ALA A 35 13.05 9.34 -12.43
N HIS A 36 13.20 10.57 -12.93
CA HIS A 36 14.50 11.13 -13.30
C HIS A 36 15.04 12.11 -12.26
N PHE A 37 16.32 11.94 -11.89
CA PHE A 37 17.02 12.87 -11.00
C PHE A 37 17.52 14.10 -11.76
N ASN A 38 17.04 15.29 -11.39
CA ASN A 38 17.51 16.54 -11.97
C ASN A 38 18.73 17.09 -11.22
N ASN A 39 19.92 16.75 -11.72
CA ASN A 39 21.20 17.19 -11.15
C ASN A 39 21.64 18.59 -11.63
N GLU A 40 20.97 19.17 -12.63
CA GLU A 40 21.47 20.37 -13.32
C GLU A 40 20.96 21.69 -12.72
N ASN A 41 20.32 21.65 -11.54
CA ASN A 41 19.60 22.78 -10.94
C ASN A 41 18.64 23.48 -11.92
N LYS A 42 18.26 22.80 -13.01
CA LYS A 42 17.32 23.31 -14.00
C LYS A 42 15.98 23.47 -13.29
N THR A 43 15.42 24.66 -13.35
CA THR A 43 14.05 24.88 -12.85
C THR A 43 13.08 23.93 -13.57
N TYR A 44 11.98 23.58 -12.90
CA TYR A 44 10.88 22.80 -13.50
C TYR A 44 10.48 23.35 -14.89
N TYR A 45 10.42 24.68 -15.03
CA TYR A 45 10.10 25.37 -16.28
C TYR A 45 11.12 25.18 -17.41
N SER A 46 12.42 25.07 -17.10
CA SER A 46 13.45 24.79 -18.11
C SER A 46 13.42 23.35 -18.61
N LEU A 47 12.97 22.40 -17.78
CA LEU A 47 12.78 21.00 -18.21
C LEU A 47 11.54 20.83 -19.10
N GLN A 48 10.51 21.67 -18.97
CA GLN A 48 9.33 21.62 -19.83
C GLN A 48 9.62 21.97 -21.30
N LYS A 49 10.65 22.80 -21.57
CA LYS A 49 11.02 23.21 -22.93
C LYS A 49 11.68 22.07 -23.72
N ASP A 50 12.38 21.18 -23.03
CA ASP A 50 12.91 19.94 -23.60
C ASP A 50 11.79 18.89 -23.63
N LYS A 51 10.88 19.03 -24.61
CA LYS A 51 9.73 18.12 -24.81
C LYS A 51 10.11 16.64 -24.85
N SER A 52 11.36 16.31 -25.18
CA SER A 52 11.88 14.94 -25.24
C SER A 52 11.97 14.23 -23.89
N SER A 53 11.99 14.94 -22.76
CA SER A 53 12.12 14.34 -21.42
C SER A 53 10.82 14.36 -20.61
N MET A 54 9.76 15.01 -21.12
CA MET A 54 8.55 15.34 -20.36
C MET A 54 7.26 14.75 -20.96
N GLU A 55 7.35 13.61 -21.64
CA GLU A 55 6.15 12.95 -22.15
C GLU A 55 5.55 11.97 -21.11
N LEU A 56 5.45 12.40 -19.83
CA LEU A 56 4.81 11.75 -18.65
C LEU A 56 5.74 11.32 -17.49
N GLY A 57 6.99 11.78 -17.41
CA GLY A 57 7.91 11.36 -16.33
C GLY A 57 7.73 12.09 -14.98
N ILE A 58 8.02 11.40 -13.87
CA ILE A 58 8.23 12.03 -12.55
C ILE A 58 9.69 12.51 -12.46
N VAL A 59 9.92 13.70 -11.91
CA VAL A 59 11.25 14.28 -11.72
C VAL A 59 11.48 14.62 -10.24
N PHE A 60 12.68 14.36 -9.73
CA PHE A 60 13.06 14.68 -8.36
C PHE A 60 14.41 15.41 -8.28
N THR A 61 14.56 16.28 -7.28
CA THR A 61 15.73 17.16 -7.08
C THR A 61 16.70 16.70 -6.01
N ASP A 62 16.22 15.87 -5.07
CA ASP A 62 16.99 15.41 -3.92
C ASP A 62 16.98 13.89 -3.86
N ARG A 63 18.14 13.29 -3.60
CA ARG A 63 18.22 11.83 -3.46
C ARG A 63 17.45 11.37 -2.22
N SER A 64 16.71 10.28 -2.38
CA SER A 64 16.02 9.64 -1.27
C SER A 64 17.00 9.27 -0.13
N PRO A 65 16.66 9.54 1.13
CA PRO A 65 17.48 9.14 2.27
C PRO A 65 17.43 7.61 2.47
N ASN A 66 18.27 7.10 3.38
CA ASN A 66 18.21 5.72 3.81
C ASN A 66 17.04 5.53 4.81
N PHE A 67 16.11 4.63 4.48
CA PHE A 67 14.92 4.31 5.29
C PHE A 67 15.05 3.04 6.14
N CYS A 68 16.20 2.35 6.12
CA CYS A 68 16.41 1.10 6.86
C CYS A 68 16.35 1.35 8.38
N ALA A 69 17.07 2.37 8.85
CA ALA A 69 17.12 2.74 10.26
C ALA A 69 16.05 3.79 10.60
N ARG A 70 15.56 3.74 11.85
CA ARG A 70 14.69 4.78 12.39
C ARG A 70 15.44 6.09 12.46
N ASN A 71 14.89 7.13 11.83
CA ASN A 71 15.43 8.48 11.83
C ASN A 71 14.28 9.50 11.96
N PRO A 72 13.97 9.96 13.19
CA PRO A 72 12.89 10.91 13.43
C PRO A 72 13.08 12.25 12.72
N SER A 73 14.32 12.69 12.48
CA SER A 73 14.61 13.99 11.85
C SER A 73 14.10 14.08 10.41
N ILE A 74 13.97 12.94 9.72
CA ILE A 74 13.40 12.83 8.36
C ILE A 74 12.01 12.16 8.36
N GLY A 75 11.46 11.86 9.55
CA GLY A 75 10.19 11.13 9.69
C GLY A 75 10.27 9.63 9.34
N SER A 76 11.47 9.05 9.24
CA SER A 76 11.62 7.62 8.94
C SER A 76 11.46 6.77 10.21
N MET A 77 10.57 5.78 10.15
CA MET A 77 10.35 4.83 11.25
C MET A 77 11.30 3.63 11.24
N GLY A 78 12.07 3.44 10.16
CA GLY A 78 12.87 2.25 9.94
C GLY A 78 12.04 1.06 9.42
N VAL A 79 12.71 -0.06 9.15
CA VAL A 79 12.08 -1.28 8.59
C VAL A 79 11.85 -2.40 9.60
N VAL A 80 12.35 -2.24 10.82
CA VAL A 80 12.23 -3.24 11.90
C VAL A 80 10.77 -3.61 12.16
N GLY A 81 10.49 -4.92 12.20
CA GLY A 81 9.15 -5.44 12.49
C GLY A 81 8.14 -5.34 11.34
N ARG A 82 8.54 -4.80 10.17
CA ARG A 82 7.70 -4.81 8.97
C ARG A 82 7.55 -6.23 8.45
N GLU A 83 6.32 -6.60 8.09
CA GLU A 83 6.03 -7.85 7.39
C GLU A 83 6.61 -7.82 5.98
N CYS A 84 7.17 -8.94 5.54
CA CYS A 84 7.80 -9.08 4.24
C CYS A 84 7.50 -10.46 3.62
N ASP A 85 7.69 -10.54 2.30
CA ASP A 85 7.51 -11.77 1.55
C ASP A 85 8.87 -12.43 1.27
N ALA A 86 9.05 -13.65 1.75
CA ALA A 86 10.25 -14.45 1.47
C ALA A 86 10.23 -15.08 0.08
N LYS A 87 9.11 -14.98 -0.65
CA LYS A 87 8.98 -15.56 -1.98
C LYS A 87 9.74 -14.73 -3.02
N PRO A 88 10.41 -15.37 -3.99
CA PRO A 88 11.22 -14.66 -4.98
C PRO A 88 10.39 -13.83 -5.98
N ASP A 89 9.11 -14.14 -6.16
CA ASP A 89 8.17 -13.42 -7.02
C ASP A 89 7.58 -12.16 -6.36
N ALA A 90 7.81 -11.97 -5.06
CA ALA A 90 7.48 -10.73 -4.40
C ALA A 90 8.35 -9.60 -4.96
N LYS A 91 7.70 -8.53 -5.41
CA LYS A 91 8.35 -7.37 -6.02
C LYS A 91 8.98 -6.48 -4.94
N GLU A 92 8.29 -5.42 -4.53
CA GLU A 92 8.81 -4.40 -3.63
C GLU A 92 8.82 -4.84 -2.15
N ASN A 93 7.98 -5.82 -1.79
CA ASN A 93 7.84 -6.33 -0.42
C ASN A 93 8.77 -7.50 -0.11
N ARG A 94 9.72 -7.81 -0.99
CA ARG A 94 10.62 -8.95 -0.81
C ARG A 94 11.54 -8.71 0.39
N CYS A 95 11.69 -9.73 1.25
CA CYS A 95 12.40 -9.57 2.52
C CYS A 95 13.87 -9.14 2.37
N ASP A 96 14.56 -9.58 1.31
CA ASP A 96 15.95 -9.20 1.01
C ASP A 96 16.12 -7.70 0.68
N THR A 97 15.08 -7.07 0.15
CA THR A 97 15.07 -5.66 -0.25
C THR A 97 14.48 -4.81 0.87
N LEU A 98 13.37 -5.26 1.45
CA LEU A 98 12.65 -4.52 2.50
C LEU A 98 13.41 -4.48 3.82
N CYS A 99 14.08 -5.57 4.18
CA CYS A 99 14.81 -5.68 5.44
C CYS A 99 16.27 -5.24 5.35
N CYS A 100 16.66 -4.66 4.20
CA CYS A 100 18.03 -4.24 3.92
C CYS A 100 19.02 -5.37 4.26
N ASP A 101 20.12 -5.08 4.96
CA ASP A 101 21.14 -6.07 5.31
C ASP A 101 20.91 -6.74 6.68
N HIS A 102 19.70 -6.64 7.25
CA HIS A 102 19.40 -7.13 8.61
C HIS A 102 18.73 -8.51 8.63
N GLY A 103 18.31 -9.00 7.47
CA GLY A 103 17.55 -10.25 7.36
C GLY A 103 16.16 -10.17 7.99
N TYR A 104 15.50 -11.32 8.07
CA TYR A 104 14.15 -11.45 8.57
C TYR A 104 14.00 -12.70 9.44
N GLY A 105 12.96 -12.72 10.26
CA GLY A 105 12.60 -13.84 11.11
C GLY A 105 11.14 -14.21 10.92
N ILE A 106 10.74 -15.36 11.47
CA ILE A 106 9.39 -15.88 11.33
C ILE A 106 8.61 -15.69 12.64
N LEU A 107 7.49 -15.01 12.54
CA LEU A 107 6.51 -14.85 13.60
C LEU A 107 5.32 -15.77 13.40
N LYS A 108 4.82 -16.31 14.51
CA LYS A 108 3.54 -17.00 14.57
C LYS A 108 2.47 -16.07 15.12
N LYS A 109 1.41 -15.80 14.34
CA LYS A 109 0.26 -15.01 14.78
C LYS A 109 -1.00 -15.84 14.67
N THR A 110 -1.74 -15.92 15.76
CA THR A 110 -3.06 -16.53 15.81
C THR A 110 -4.11 -15.42 15.80
N PHE A 111 -5.08 -15.52 14.89
CA PHE A 111 -6.20 -14.59 14.81
C PHE A 111 -7.50 -15.35 14.61
N GLN A 112 -8.59 -14.71 15.03
CA GLN A 112 -9.93 -15.27 14.93
C GLN A 112 -10.58 -14.79 13.62
N THR A 113 -11.15 -15.71 12.84
CA THR A 113 -11.87 -15.39 11.60
C THR A 113 -13.19 -16.16 11.53
N LYS A 114 -14.11 -15.68 10.70
CA LYS A 114 -15.31 -16.43 10.33
C LYS A 114 -14.92 -17.53 9.34
N CYS A 115 -15.47 -18.73 9.53
CA CYS A 115 -15.21 -19.93 8.73
C CYS A 115 -16.48 -20.78 8.65
N ASN A 116 -16.51 -21.77 7.74
CA ASN A 116 -17.64 -22.69 7.56
C ASN A 116 -18.99 -21.97 7.45
N CYS A 117 -19.03 -20.94 6.61
CA CYS A 117 -20.23 -20.15 6.40
C CYS A 117 -21.27 -20.92 5.58
N THR A 118 -22.51 -20.95 6.07
CA THR A 118 -23.66 -21.55 5.38
C THR A 118 -24.69 -20.48 5.05
N PHE A 119 -25.31 -20.61 3.88
CA PHE A 119 -26.41 -19.73 3.49
C PHE A 119 -27.72 -20.33 3.98
N VAL A 120 -28.40 -19.60 4.88
CA VAL A 120 -29.73 -19.94 5.36
C VAL A 120 -30.74 -19.30 4.42
N TRP A 121 -31.57 -20.14 3.80
CA TRP A 121 -32.61 -19.69 2.88
C TRP A 121 -33.54 -18.69 3.60
N CYS A 122 -33.96 -17.64 2.87
CA CYS A 122 -34.42 -16.35 3.41
C CYS A 122 -33.30 -15.35 3.82
N CYS A 123 -32.11 -15.50 3.20
CA CYS A 123 -31.13 -14.42 2.95
C CYS A 123 -30.15 -14.07 4.07
N ARG A 124 -29.76 -15.04 4.91
CA ARG A 124 -28.70 -14.85 5.92
C ARG A 124 -27.52 -15.76 5.65
N VAL A 125 -26.33 -15.28 5.98
CA VAL A 125 -25.13 -16.12 6.08
C VAL A 125 -24.79 -16.31 7.55
N GLU A 126 -24.67 -17.56 7.98
CA GLU A 126 -24.26 -17.94 9.33
C GLU A 126 -22.89 -18.61 9.28
N CYS A 127 -21.95 -18.12 10.09
CA CYS A 127 -20.58 -18.62 10.16
C CYS A 127 -20.19 -18.86 11.63
N ILE A 128 -19.32 -19.83 11.86
CA ILE A 128 -18.67 -20.03 13.17
C ILE A 128 -17.34 -19.27 13.24
N GLU A 129 -16.79 -19.13 14.45
CA GLU A 129 -15.48 -18.52 14.67
C GLU A 129 -14.38 -19.57 14.74
N CYS A 130 -13.37 -19.46 13.89
CA CYS A 130 -12.17 -20.29 13.89
C CYS A 130 -10.96 -19.48 14.35
N ASN A 131 -10.09 -20.11 15.13
CA ASN A 131 -8.74 -19.60 15.37
C ASN A 131 -7.80 -20.16 14.30
N ILE A 132 -7.28 -19.27 13.45
CA ILE A 132 -6.29 -19.64 12.44
C ILE A 132 -4.94 -19.13 12.91
N THR A 133 -3.94 -19.97 12.79
CA THR A 133 -2.55 -19.59 13.05
C THR A 133 -1.78 -19.54 11.74
N GLN A 134 -1.17 -18.39 11.47
CA GLN A 134 -0.36 -18.16 10.28
C GLN A 134 1.06 -17.75 10.67
N LEU A 135 2.00 -18.11 9.80
CA LEU A 135 3.40 -17.71 9.89
C LEU A 135 3.63 -16.50 8.99
N TYR A 136 4.36 -15.52 9.49
CA TYR A 136 4.67 -14.27 8.80
C TYR A 136 6.17 -14.01 8.88
N ASN A 137 6.77 -13.52 7.80
CA ASN A 137 8.16 -13.07 7.85
C ASN A 137 8.18 -11.60 8.24
N VAL A 138 9.10 -11.23 9.13
CA VAL A 138 9.24 -9.85 9.61
C VAL A 138 10.70 -9.44 9.67
N CYS A 139 10.98 -8.18 9.35
CA CYS A 139 12.35 -7.67 9.39
C CYS A 139 12.92 -7.63 10.81
N ASN A 140 14.19 -8.02 10.93
CA ASN A 140 14.87 -8.13 12.22
C ASN A 140 15.33 -6.76 12.75
N ASP A 141 15.43 -6.64 14.07
CA ASP A 141 16.23 -5.60 14.72
C ASP A 141 17.61 -6.18 15.06
N GLN A 142 18.68 -5.52 14.61
CA GLN A 142 20.07 -5.89 14.92
C GLN A 142 20.33 -6.04 16.43
N LYS A 143 19.56 -5.36 17.30
CA LYS A 143 19.74 -5.44 18.76
C LYS A 143 18.92 -6.56 19.44
N TYR A 144 17.85 -7.04 18.82
CA TYR A 144 16.95 -8.04 19.43
C TYR A 144 17.21 -9.48 18.95
N PHE A 145 17.60 -9.68 17.68
CA PHE A 145 17.81 -11.04 17.16
C PHE A 145 19.08 -11.72 17.74
N SER A 146 20.11 -10.95 18.07
CA SER A 146 21.34 -11.49 18.68
C SER A 146 21.15 -12.08 20.08
N ARG A 147 20.05 -11.74 20.79
CA ARG A 147 19.78 -12.23 22.16
C ARG A 147 18.90 -13.48 22.20
N LYS A 148 18.30 -13.87 21.08
CA LYS A 148 17.27 -14.91 21.00
C LYS A 148 17.44 -15.85 19.80
N ALA A 149 18.63 -15.95 19.21
CA ALA A 149 18.89 -16.96 18.19
C ALA A 149 18.68 -18.36 18.80
N PRO A 150 17.64 -19.13 18.41
CA PRO A 150 17.61 -20.56 18.71
C PRO A 150 18.68 -21.21 17.82
N SER A 151 19.37 -22.21 18.34
CA SER A 151 20.40 -22.99 17.63
C SER A 151 19.88 -23.81 16.45
N THR A 152 18.64 -23.59 15.99
CA THR A 152 17.97 -24.32 14.92
C THR A 152 17.08 -23.37 14.12
N LEU A 153 17.30 -23.31 12.81
CA LEU A 153 16.64 -22.46 11.81
C LEU A 153 15.12 -22.71 11.60
N ALA A 154 14.42 -23.35 12.53
CA ALA A 154 13.10 -23.94 12.28
C ALA A 154 11.97 -23.54 13.26
N ASP A 155 12.25 -22.82 14.35
CA ASP A 155 11.21 -22.57 15.36
C ASP A 155 10.62 -21.15 15.25
N PRO A 156 9.34 -20.99 14.84
CA PRO A 156 8.69 -19.69 14.79
C PRO A 156 8.52 -19.13 16.19
N ILE A 157 8.98 -17.88 16.39
CA ILE A 157 9.01 -17.26 17.71
C ILE A 157 7.58 -16.80 18.06
N ASN A 158 7.06 -17.31 19.17
CA ASN A 158 5.83 -16.82 19.80
C ASN A 158 6.15 -15.51 20.55
N SER A 159 6.54 -14.45 19.85
CA SER A 159 6.87 -13.16 20.46
C SER A 159 5.87 -12.08 20.06
N THR A 160 5.13 -11.58 21.04
CA THR A 160 4.57 -10.23 21.02
C THR A 160 5.74 -9.25 20.87
N TYR A 161 5.89 -8.62 19.71
CA TYR A 161 6.93 -7.61 19.48
C TYR A 161 6.71 -6.44 20.46
N PRO A 162 7.67 -6.11 21.35
CA PRO A 162 7.50 -5.03 22.32
C PRO A 162 7.61 -3.62 21.69
N TYR A 163 7.73 -3.52 20.36
CA TYR A 163 7.83 -2.25 19.63
C TYR A 163 6.51 -1.76 19.01
N PHE A 164 5.40 -2.46 19.23
CA PHE A 164 4.10 -1.78 19.23
C PHE A 164 4.02 -1.01 20.54
N ASP A 165 4.76 0.10 20.60
CA ASP A 165 4.49 1.13 21.57
C ASP A 165 3.03 1.56 21.30
N ASN A 166 2.11 1.27 22.21
CA ASN A 166 0.73 1.73 22.12
C ASN A 166 0.65 3.28 22.17
N ASN A 167 1.80 3.95 22.32
CA ASN A 167 2.01 5.40 22.19
C ASN A 167 2.70 5.83 20.88
N LEU A 168 2.84 4.95 19.87
CA LEU A 168 3.00 5.46 18.52
C LEU A 168 1.81 6.40 18.27
N PRO A 169 2.01 7.66 17.84
CA PRO A 169 0.89 8.38 17.26
C PRO A 169 0.36 7.44 16.19
N THR A 170 -0.90 7.01 16.35
CA THR A 170 -1.66 6.51 15.24
C THR A 170 -1.58 7.65 14.23
N TYR A 171 -0.64 7.59 13.31
CA TYR A 171 -0.77 8.31 12.06
C TYR A 171 -1.95 7.64 11.42
N ASN A 172 -3.09 8.20 11.79
CA ASN A 172 -4.37 7.83 11.29
C ASN A 172 -4.25 8.19 9.82
N TYR A 173 -3.98 7.19 8.98
CA TYR A 173 -4.28 7.26 7.56
C TYR A 173 -5.81 7.29 7.34
N ASP A 174 -6.60 7.66 8.37
CA ASP A 174 -7.85 8.38 8.19
C ASP A 174 -7.56 9.54 7.23
N GLY A 175 -8.01 9.33 5.99
CA GLY A 175 -7.50 9.98 4.80
C GLY A 175 -7.21 11.46 5.02
N ASP A 176 -6.01 11.87 4.57
CA ASP A 176 -5.56 13.26 4.46
C ASP A 176 -6.77 14.16 4.26
N GLU A 177 -7.05 15.05 5.21
CA GLU A 177 -8.21 15.95 5.13
C GLU A 177 -8.27 16.64 3.77
N ARG A 178 -7.10 16.87 3.13
CA ARG A 178 -6.99 17.38 1.76
C ARG A 178 -7.51 16.43 0.69
N PHE A 179 -7.30 15.12 0.83
CA PHE A 179 -7.87 14.12 -0.08
C PHE A 179 -9.39 14.01 0.10
N ASN A 180 -9.86 14.05 1.35
CA ASN A 180 -11.29 14.06 1.65
C ASN A 180 -11.97 15.35 1.17
N GLU A 181 -11.28 16.49 1.28
CA GLU A 181 -11.73 17.78 0.75
C GLU A 181 -11.72 17.78 -0.78
N PHE A 182 -10.67 17.26 -1.42
CA PHE A 182 -10.62 17.07 -2.88
C PHE A 182 -11.78 16.19 -3.35
N LYS A 183 -12.06 15.07 -2.67
CA LYS A 183 -13.18 14.19 -2.98
C LYS A 183 -14.53 14.92 -2.84
N ARG A 184 -14.71 15.75 -1.80
CA ARG A 184 -15.90 16.61 -1.64
C ARG A 184 -16.01 17.65 -2.76
N GLN A 185 -14.92 18.27 -3.18
CA GLN A 185 -14.90 19.26 -4.26
C GLN A 185 -15.26 18.62 -5.61
N GLN A 186 -14.74 17.42 -5.91
CA GLN A 186 -15.08 16.68 -7.13
C GLN A 186 -16.54 16.21 -7.13
N LEU A 187 -17.05 15.72 -5.99
CA LEU A 187 -18.47 15.37 -5.83
C LEU A 187 -19.38 16.58 -6.05
N LYS A 188 -19.02 17.76 -5.51
CA LYS A 188 -19.78 19.00 -5.73
C LYS A 188 -19.82 19.41 -7.21
N LYS A 189 -18.70 19.30 -7.94
CA LYS A 189 -18.64 19.56 -9.38
C LYS A 189 -19.49 18.59 -10.20
N MET A 190 -19.44 17.29 -9.88
CA MET A 190 -20.29 16.29 -10.55
C MET A 190 -21.79 16.46 -10.27
N THR A 191 -22.16 17.06 -9.13
CA THR A 191 -23.57 17.38 -8.81
C THR A 191 -24.05 18.69 -9.41
N SER A 192 -23.17 19.68 -9.64
CA SER A 192 -23.56 20.94 -10.28
C SER A 192 -23.85 20.76 -11.78
N GLU A 193 -23.08 19.92 -12.48
CA GLU A 193 -23.30 19.61 -13.91
C GLU A 193 -24.60 18.81 -14.17
N LYS A 194 -25.20 18.22 -13.13
CA LYS A 194 -26.47 17.49 -13.22
C LYS A 194 -27.72 18.36 -13.09
N ASN A 195 -27.57 19.62 -12.68
CA ASN A 195 -28.69 20.55 -12.47
C ASN A 195 -28.82 21.61 -13.57
N GLU A 196 -27.98 21.56 -14.61
CA GLU A 196 -28.01 22.48 -15.77
C GLU A 196 -28.38 21.79 -17.10
N ASN A 197 -28.88 20.53 -17.08
CA ASN A 197 -29.44 19.84 -18.26
C ASN A 197 -30.81 19.24 -17.98
#